data_AF-W4GST0-F1
#
_entry.id   AF-W4GST0-F1
#
_cell.length_a   1.000
_cell.length_b   1.000
_cell.length_c   1.000
_cell.angle_alpha   90.00
_cell.angle_beta   90.00
_cell.angle_gamma   90.00
#
_symmetry.space_group_name_H-M   'P 1'
#
loop_
_entity.id
_entity.type
_entity.pdbx_description
1 polymer ?
#
loop_
_entity_poly.entity_id
_entity_poly.type
_entity_poly.pdbx_seq_one_letter_code
_entity_poly.pdbx_strand_id
1 'polypeptide(L)'
;MASRAKKRRKMQQSCRGFMDCRFLRPTSNMCERLFSVTKWALTDRCQSMLPSNFEEQMFLHSNAFLWGIDDVKSVMEGVAQDE
;
A
#
# COMPACT_ATOMS: atom_id res chain seq x y z
N MET A 1 0.28 28.24 11.73
CA MET A 1 -1.10 27.76 11.45
C MET A 1 -1.80 28.53 10.32
N ALA A 2 -1.64 29.86 10.21
CA ALA A 2 -2.32 30.69 9.21
C ALA A 2 -1.98 30.38 7.72
N SER A 3 -0.75 29.95 7.42
CA SER A 3 -0.32 29.58 6.04
C SER A 3 -1.03 28.32 5.51
N ARG A 4 -1.23 27.31 6.36
CA ARG A 4 -1.95 26.07 6.01
C ARG A 4 -3.42 26.35 5.69
N ALA A 5 -4.04 27.28 6.40
CA ALA A 5 -5.43 27.68 6.16
C ALA A 5 -5.64 28.35 4.78
N LYS A 6 -4.71 29.22 4.37
CA LYS A 6 -4.74 29.86 3.05
C LYS A 6 -4.54 28.86 1.90
N LYS A 7 -3.66 27.86 2.07
CA LYS A 7 -3.44 26.77 1.10
C LYS A 7 -4.70 25.93 0.87
N ARG A 8 -5.44 25.60 1.93
CA ARG A 8 -6.71 24.84 1.84
C ARG A 8 -7.78 25.60 1.06
N ARG A 9 -7.94 26.91 1.29
CA ARG A 9 -8.91 27.73 0.54
C ARG A 9 -8.61 27.79 -0.96
N LYS A 10 -7.34 27.92 -1.35
CA LYS A 10 -6.93 27.97 -2.76
C LYS A 10 -7.21 26.64 -3.48
N MET A 11 -6.98 25.52 -2.80
CA MET A 11 -7.23 24.17 -3.32
C MET A 11 -8.73 23.90 -3.50
N GLN A 12 -9.58 24.38 -2.57
CA GLN A 12 -11.04 24.26 -2.70
C GLN A 12 -11.60 25.08 -3.89
N GLN A 13 -10.96 26.21 -4.22
CA GLN A 13 -11.39 27.07 -5.31
C GLN A 13 -11.01 26.52 -6.71
N SER A 14 -9.94 25.72 -6.83
CA SER A 14 -9.56 25.06 -8.08
C SER A 14 -10.39 23.83 -8.43
N CYS A 15 -11.16 23.28 -7.48
CA CYS A 15 -11.94 22.05 -7.67
C CYS A 15 -13.34 22.26 -8.28
N ARG A 16 -13.73 23.48 -8.69
CA ARG A 16 -15.08 23.77 -9.18
C ARG A 16 -15.52 23.02 -10.46
N GLY A 17 -14.58 22.38 -11.18
CA GLY A 17 -14.86 21.55 -12.35
C GLY A 17 -14.39 20.10 -12.25
N PHE A 18 -13.86 19.67 -11.10
CA PHE A 18 -13.38 18.31 -10.89
C PHE A 18 -14.31 17.58 -9.94
N MET A 19 -14.50 16.27 -10.18
CA MET A 19 -15.25 15.42 -9.24
C MET A 19 -14.60 15.45 -7.86
N ASP A 20 -15.44 15.44 -6.84
CA ASP A 20 -15.00 15.44 -5.46
C ASP A 20 -14.39 14.08 -5.08
N CYS A 21 -13.08 13.95 -5.26
CA CYS A 21 -12.32 12.74 -4.95
C CYS A 21 -12.02 12.56 -3.45
N ARG A 22 -12.69 13.27 -2.53
CA ARG A 22 -12.46 13.11 -1.08
C ARG A 22 -12.79 11.71 -0.55
N PHE A 23 -13.59 10.92 -1.28
CA PHE A 23 -13.83 9.51 -0.99
C PHE A 23 -12.60 8.63 -1.24
N LEU A 24 -11.70 9.06 -2.14
CA LEU A 24 -10.40 8.43 -2.31
C LEU A 24 -9.54 8.80 -1.10
N ARG A 25 -9.11 7.78 -0.35
CA ARG A 25 -8.10 7.95 0.70
C ARG A 25 -6.89 8.65 0.08
N PRO A 26 -6.24 9.62 0.76
CA PRO A 26 -5.07 10.31 0.21
C PRO A 26 -4.02 9.28 -0.22
N THR A 27 -3.90 9.08 -1.53
CA THR A 27 -3.16 7.95 -2.12
C THR A 27 -1.66 8.12 -1.92
N SER A 28 -1.17 9.36 -1.94
CA SER A 28 0.26 9.66 -1.74
C SER A 28 0.78 9.10 -0.43
N ASN A 29 0.02 9.24 0.66
CA ASN A 29 0.42 8.81 1.99
C ASN A 29 0.45 7.27 2.16
N MET A 30 -0.32 6.53 1.36
CA MET A 30 -0.25 5.07 1.33
C MET A 30 0.97 4.60 0.55
N CYS A 31 1.20 5.16 -0.64
CA CYS A 31 2.37 4.84 -1.45
C CYS A 31 3.67 5.23 -0.72
N GLU A 32 3.73 6.40 -0.09
CA GLU A 32 4.88 6.84 0.72
C GLU A 32 5.18 5.87 1.88
N ARG A 33 4.15 5.37 2.56
CA ARG A 33 4.30 4.33 3.59
C ARG A 33 4.83 3.03 3.00
N LEU A 34 4.26 2.57 1.89
CA LEU A 34 4.71 1.36 1.20
C LEU A 34 6.20 1.48 0.84
N PHE A 35 6.61 2.55 0.15
CA PHE A 35 8.00 2.73 -0.25
C PHE A 35 8.96 2.95 0.92
N SER A 36 8.49 3.47 2.06
CA SER A 36 9.29 3.53 3.29
C SER A 36 9.59 2.13 3.82
N VAL A 37 8.63 1.22 3.78
CA VAL A 37 8.82 -0.19 4.16
C VAL A 37 9.69 -0.92 3.14
N THR A 38 9.45 -0.72 1.84
CA THR A 38 10.28 -1.23 0.74
C THR A 38 11.74 -0.85 0.94
N LYS A 39 12.02 0.41 1.27
CA LYS A 39 13.38 0.90 1.54
C LYS A 39 14.03 0.18 2.72
N TRP A 40 13.25 -0.18 3.74
CA TRP A 40 13.76 -0.92 4.90
C TRP A 40 13.99 -2.40 4.58
N ALA A 41 13.15 -3.00 3.72
CA ALA A 41 13.32 -4.37 3.26
C ALA A 41 14.51 -4.52 2.28
N LEU A 42 14.76 -3.52 1.43
CA LEU A 42 15.94 -3.42 0.57
C LEU A 42 17.16 -2.92 1.36
N THR A 43 17.61 -3.71 2.35
CA THR A 43 18.89 -3.47 3.03
C THR A 43 20.04 -4.17 2.31
N ASP A 44 21.27 -3.74 2.61
CA ASP A 44 22.51 -4.23 2.00
C ASP A 44 22.71 -5.75 2.08
N ARG A 45 22.02 -6.43 3.00
CA ARG A 45 22.06 -7.89 3.16
C ARG A 45 21.11 -8.64 2.23
N CYS A 46 20.19 -7.93 1.57
CA CYS A 46 19.19 -8.49 0.67
C CYS A 46 19.62 -8.44 -0.81
N GLN A 47 20.91 -8.17 -1.11
CA GLN A 47 21.43 -8.06 -2.47
C GLN A 47 21.29 -9.33 -3.33
N SER A 48 21.06 -10.49 -2.70
CA SER A 48 20.82 -11.76 -3.42
C SER A 48 19.34 -12.02 -3.72
N MET A 49 18.43 -11.13 -3.32
CA MET A 49 17.00 -11.29 -3.56
C MET A 49 16.65 -10.86 -4.99
N LEU A 50 16.01 -11.76 -5.74
CA LEU A 50 15.45 -11.44 -7.05
C LEU A 50 14.32 -10.40 -6.90
N PRO A 51 14.20 -9.44 -7.82
CA PRO A 51 13.12 -8.45 -7.79
C PRO A 51 11.72 -9.07 -7.70
N SER A 52 11.50 -10.21 -8.36
CA SER A 52 10.24 -10.97 -8.28
C SER A 52 9.90 -11.40 -6.85
N ASN A 53 10.88 -11.96 -6.14
CA ASN A 53 10.68 -12.45 -4.77
C ASN A 53 10.44 -11.28 -3.81
N PHE A 54 11.09 -10.15 -4.07
CA PHE A 54 10.87 -8.92 -3.32
C PHE A 54 9.44 -8.39 -3.49
N GLU A 55 8.95 -8.34 -4.74
CA GLU A 55 7.58 -7.93 -5.05
C GLU A 55 6.54 -8.82 -4.37
N GLU A 56 6.73 -10.15 -4.42
CA GLU A 56 5.87 -11.11 -3.74
C GLU A 56 5.85 -10.91 -2.23
N GLN A 57 7.02 -10.73 -1.60
CA GLN A 57 7.10 -10.48 -0.15
C GLN A 57 6.41 -9.17 0.25
N MET A 58 6.60 -8.10 -0.53
CA MET A 58 5.94 -6.82 -0.28
C MET A 58 4.43 -6.89 -0.50
N PHE A 59 3.97 -7.66 -1.48
CA PHE A 59 2.57 -7.93 -1.74
C PHE A 59 1.92 -8.64 -0.54
N LEU A 60 2.55 -9.72 -0.06
CA LEU A 60 2.10 -10.46 1.11
C LEU A 60 2.06 -9.57 2.36
N HIS A 61 3.13 -8.81 2.62
CA HIS A 61 3.22 -7.91 3.78
C HIS A 61 2.16 -6.80 3.76
N SER A 62 1.95 -6.15 2.62
CA SER A 62 0.98 -5.05 2.49
C SER A 62 -0.46 -5.53 2.67
N ASN A 63 -0.71 -6.78 2.31
CA ASN A 63 -2.02 -7.42 2.40
C ASN A 63 -2.15 -8.32 3.63
N ALA A 64 -1.24 -8.28 4.61
CA ALA A 64 -1.24 -9.16 5.79
C ALA A 64 -2.55 -9.21 6.58
N PHE A 65 -3.44 -8.23 6.41
CA PHE A 65 -4.76 -8.19 7.04
C PHE A 65 -5.83 -9.02 6.31
N LEU A 66 -5.56 -9.48 5.10
CA LEU A 66 -6.48 -10.26 4.26
C LEU A 66 -6.39 -11.77 4.47
N TRP A 67 -5.38 -12.24 5.19
CA TRP A 67 -5.08 -13.66 5.30
C TRP A 67 -4.55 -13.98 6.69
N GLY A 68 -5.13 -15.00 7.31
CA GLY A 68 -4.79 -15.51 8.63
C GLY A 68 -4.02 -16.83 8.58
N ILE A 69 -3.66 -17.32 9.76
CA ILE A 69 -3.03 -18.64 9.92
C ILE A 69 -3.91 -19.75 9.32
N ASP A 70 -5.23 -19.62 9.41
CA ASP A 70 -6.19 -20.59 8.86
C ASP A 70 -6.19 -20.61 7.33
N ASP A 71 -6.10 -19.44 6.68
CA ASP A 71 -6.01 -19.35 5.21
C ASP A 71 -4.70 -19.94 4.70
N VAL A 72 -3.59 -19.63 5.39
CA VAL A 72 -2.27 -20.21 5.08
C VAL A 72 -2.28 -21.73 5.25
N LYS A 73 -2.89 -22.21 6.33
CA LYS A 73 -3.06 -23.64 6.58
C LYS A 73 -3.88 -24.32 5.48
N SER A 74 -4.97 -23.71 5.03
CA SER A 74 -5.80 -24.22 3.93
C SER A 74 -5.02 -24.35 2.62
N VAL A 75 -4.19 -23.35 2.29
CA VAL A 75 -3.34 -23.38 1.08
C VAL A 75 -2.25 -24.46 1.21
N MET A 76 -1.65 -24.61 2.39
CA MET A 76 -0.61 -25.62 2.65
C MET A 76 -1.15 -27.05 2.68
N GLU A 77 -2.39 -27.23 3.16
CA GLU A 77 -3.09 -28.53 3.18
C GLU A 77 -3.64 -28.92 1.80
N GLY A 78 -3.47 -28.05 0.78
CA GLY A 78 -3.79 -28.38 -0.60
C GLY A 78 -5.28 -28.63 -0.81
N VAL A 79 -6.15 -27.90 -0.09
CA VAL A 79 -7.58 -27.90 -0.42
C VAL A 79 -7.71 -27.27 -1.80
N ALA A 80 -7.77 -28.14 -2.80
CA ALA A 80 -8.10 -27.83 -4.17
C ALA A 80 -9.33 -26.93 -4.18
N GLN A 81 -9.20 -25.73 -4.74
CA GLN A 81 -10.36 -25.02 -5.25
C GLN A 81 -10.83 -25.80 -6.49
N ASP A 82 -11.68 -26.79 -6.27
CA ASP A 82 -12.74 -27.09 -7.21
C ASP A 82 -13.79 -25.97 -7.05
N GLU A 83 -13.73 -24.96 -7.90
CA GLU A 83 -14.84 -24.25 -8.58
C GLU A 83 -14.32 -23.09 -9.44
#